data_AF-A0A1H4JUB2-F1
#
_entry.id   AF-A0A1H4JUB2-F1
#
_cell.length_a   1.000
_cell.length_b   1.000
_cell.length_c   1.000
_cell.angle_alpha   90.00
_cell.angle_beta   90.00
_cell.angle_gamma   90.00
#
_symmetry.space_group_name_H-M   'P 1'
#
loop_
_entity.id
_entity.type
_entity.pdbx_description
1 polymer ?
#
loop_
_entity_poly.entity_id
_entity_poly.type
_entity_poly.pdbx_seq_one_letter_code
_entity_poly.pdbx_strand_id
1 'polypeptide(L)'
;MAGKEKYSAAEVAAWLTEHTGADTTTARRAGRTVAGAWNAREFYASATCPALVRLLRAAKEPPSDVDRLAEALARAFRVHLHDVAAWDPRPDWRKEIDA
;
A
#
# COMPACT_ATOMS: atom_id res chain seq x y z
N MET A 1 -14.17 17.46 13.27
CA MET A 1 -14.97 16.28 12.92
C MET A 1 -14.01 15.21 12.45
N ALA A 2 -13.61 14.29 13.34
CA ALA A 2 -12.77 13.17 12.96
C ALA A 2 -13.63 12.23 12.11
N GLY A 3 -13.49 12.30 10.78
CA GLY A 3 -14.07 11.31 9.90
C GLY A 3 -13.59 9.94 10.36
N LYS A 4 -14.51 9.02 10.61
CA LYS A 4 -14.15 7.63 10.90
C LYS A 4 -13.20 7.16 9.79
N GLU A 5 -12.00 6.73 10.16
CA GLU A 5 -11.07 6.09 9.25
C GLU A 5 -11.82 4.97 8.51
N LYS A 6 -11.88 5.05 7.18
CA LYS A 6 -12.60 4.08 6.34
C LYS A 6 -11.82 2.78 6.24
N TYR A 7 -10.49 2.86 6.27
CA TYR A 7 -9.58 1.71 6.19
C TYR A 7 -8.79 1.58 7.49
N SER A 8 -8.85 0.41 8.11
CA SER A 8 -8.09 0.09 9.33
C SER A 8 -6.67 -0.35 9.00
N ALA A 9 -5.68 0.30 9.62
CA ALA A 9 -4.28 -0.12 9.48
C ALA A 9 -4.03 -1.56 9.96
N ALA A 10 -4.80 -2.04 10.93
CA ALA A 10 -4.68 -3.41 11.45
C ALA A 10 -5.19 -4.45 10.44
N GLU A 11 -6.30 -4.16 9.77
CA GLU A 11 -6.86 -5.04 8.73
C GLU A 11 -5.93 -5.12 7.52
N VAL A 12 -5.41 -3.97 7.07
CA VAL A 12 -4.43 -3.93 5.97
C VAL A 12 -3.17 -4.70 6.35
N ALA A 13 -2.64 -4.53 7.56
CA ALA A 13 -1.45 -5.25 8.02
C ALA A 13 -1.67 -6.76 8.09
N ALA A 14 -2.83 -7.21 8.58
CA ALA A 14 -3.17 -8.63 8.65
C ALA A 14 -3.22 -9.27 7.26
N TRP A 15 -3.89 -8.60 6.31
CA TRP A 15 -3.95 -9.04 4.92
C TRP A 15 -2.56 -9.14 4.29
N LEU A 16 -1.71 -8.13 4.51
CA LEU A 16 -0.33 -8.10 4.00
C LEU A 16 0.52 -9.24 4.56
N THR A 17 0.42 -9.53 5.86
CA THR A 17 1.13 -10.68 6.47
C THR A 17 0.70 -12.00 5.85
N GLU A 18 -0.60 -12.20 5.63
CA GLU A 18 -1.15 -13.42 5.03
C GLU A 18 -0.68 -13.62 3.58
N HIS A 19 -0.58 -12.54 2.79
CA HIS A 19 -0.33 -12.62 1.35
C HIS A 19 1.14 -12.49 0.95
N THR A 20 2.00 -11.92 1.79
CA THR A 20 3.43 -11.73 1.47
C THR A 20 4.36 -12.60 2.31
N GLY A 21 3.87 -13.21 3.40
CA GLY A 21 4.73 -13.94 4.34
C GLY A 21 5.76 -13.05 5.06
N ALA A 22 5.68 -11.74 4.92
CA ALA A 22 6.56 -10.79 5.58
C ALA A 22 6.38 -10.80 7.11
N ASP A 23 7.43 -10.38 7.83
CA ASP A 23 7.36 -10.25 9.28
C ASP A 23 6.25 -9.26 9.70
N THR A 24 5.64 -9.55 10.85
CA THR A 24 4.50 -8.77 11.36
C THR A 24 4.84 -7.29 11.59
N THR A 25 6.09 -6.95 11.89
CA THR A 25 6.48 -5.55 12.15
C THR A 25 6.51 -4.74 10.86
N THR A 26 7.09 -5.30 9.80
CA THR A 26 7.12 -4.67 8.47
C THR A 26 5.72 -4.56 7.88
N ALA A 27 4.90 -5.61 8.01
CA ALA A 27 3.50 -5.57 7.58
C ALA A 27 2.68 -4.50 8.32
N ARG A 28 2.87 -4.33 9.63
CA ARG A 28 2.22 -3.26 10.41
C ARG A 28 2.63 -1.86 9.97
N ARG A 29 3.91 -1.66 9.64
CA ARG A 29 4.40 -0.38 9.12
C ARG A 29 3.78 -0.08 7.76
N ALA A 30 3.80 -1.05 6.84
CA ALA A 30 3.18 -0.92 5.53
C ALA A 30 1.67 -0.66 5.64
N GLY A 31 0.95 -1.42 6.48
CA GLY A 31 -0.48 -1.27 6.69
C GLY A 31 -0.88 0.10 7.22
N ARG A 32 -0.11 0.70 8.15
CA ARG A 32 -0.35 2.09 8.60
C ARG A 32 -0.20 3.11 7.48
N THR A 33 0.87 3.01 6.69
CA THR A 33 1.13 3.93 5.59
C THR A 33 0.03 3.84 4.53
N VAL A 34 -0.33 2.62 4.12
CA VAL A 34 -1.37 2.37 3.11
C VAL A 34 -2.73 2.88 3.60
N ALA A 35 -3.15 2.49 4.81
CA ALA A 35 -4.43 2.91 5.36
C ALA A 35 -4.52 4.44 5.51
N GLY A 36 -3.44 5.08 5.99
CA GLY A 36 -3.37 6.53 6.10
C GLY A 36 -3.53 7.24 4.75
N ALA A 37 -2.77 6.80 3.73
CA ALA A 37 -2.86 7.34 2.38
C ALA A 37 -4.28 7.19 1.79
N TRP A 38 -4.88 6.01 1.95
CA TRP A 38 -6.22 5.76 1.43
C TRP A 38 -7.32 6.54 2.17
N ASN A 39 -7.20 6.70 3.49
CA ASN A 39 -8.10 7.56 4.27
C ASN A 39 -7.97 9.04 3.85
N ALA A 40 -6.78 9.47 3.43
CA ALA A 40 -6.53 10.78 2.84
C ALA A 40 -6.96 10.89 1.36
N ARG A 41 -7.52 9.81 0.77
CA ARG A 41 -7.92 9.70 -0.65
C ARG A 41 -6.75 9.84 -1.63
N GLU A 42 -5.57 9.38 -1.23
CA GLU A 42 -4.38 9.30 -2.05
C GLU A 42 -4.20 7.85 -2.54
N PHE A 43 -4.68 7.56 -3.75
CA PHE A 43 -4.55 6.22 -4.35
C PHE A 43 -3.30 6.16 -5.24
N TYR A 44 -2.45 5.14 -5.07
CA TYR A 44 -1.04 5.16 -5.52
C TYR A 44 -0.23 6.32 -4.97
N ALA A 45 -0.59 6.82 -3.78
CA ALA A 45 0.19 7.83 -3.07
C ALA A 45 1.68 7.46 -3.08
N SER A 46 2.55 8.44 -3.23
CA SER A 46 4.00 8.23 -3.27
C SER A 46 4.51 7.42 -2.08
N ALA A 47 3.79 7.40 -0.96
CA ALA A 47 4.13 6.60 0.21
C ALA A 47 3.65 5.12 0.18
N THR A 48 2.59 4.78 -0.58
CA THR A 48 1.97 3.44 -0.57
C THR A 48 2.87 2.40 -1.21
N CYS A 49 3.29 2.62 -2.46
CA CYS A 49 4.08 1.64 -3.19
C CYS A 49 5.48 1.43 -2.60
N PRO A 50 6.24 2.46 -2.17
CA PRO A 50 7.50 2.25 -1.45
C PRO A 50 7.36 1.44 -0.16
N ALA A 51 6.24 1.59 0.55
CA ALA A 51 5.97 0.76 1.73
C ALA A 51 5.75 -0.71 1.35
N LEU A 52 5.06 -0.97 0.24
CA LEU A 52 4.87 -2.32 -0.31
C LEU A 52 6.18 -2.90 -0.88
N VAL A 53 7.03 -2.10 -1.52
CA VAL A 53 8.36 -2.53 -2.00
C VAL A 53 9.24 -2.95 -0.83
N ARG A 54 9.28 -2.16 0.24
CA ARG A 54 10.02 -2.51 1.46
C ARG A 54 9.50 -3.80 2.08
N LEU A 55 8.18 -4.01 2.04
CA LEU A 55 7.55 -5.25 2.48
C LEU A 55 7.99 -6.44 1.62
N LEU A 56 7.94 -6.32 0.29
CA LEU A 56 8.39 -7.37 -0.64
C LEU A 56 9.88 -7.69 -0.44
N ARG A 57 10.74 -6.67 -0.33
CA ARG A 57 12.17 -6.84 -0.03
C ARG A 57 12.37 -7.59 1.30
N ALA A 58 11.59 -7.28 2.34
CA ALA A 58 11.65 -7.99 3.62
C ALA A 58 11.14 -9.44 3.53
N ALA A 59 10.13 -9.69 2.69
CA ALA A 59 9.62 -11.02 2.36
C ALA A 59 10.55 -11.83 1.44
N LYS A 60 11.63 -11.24 0.92
CA LYS A 60 12.50 -11.80 -0.14
C LYS A 60 11.75 -12.07 -1.45
N GLU A 61 10.68 -11.32 -1.68
CA GLU A 61 9.90 -11.31 -2.92
C GLU A 61 10.43 -10.23 -3.89
N PRO A 62 10.26 -10.42 -5.20
CA PRO A 62 10.76 -9.49 -6.19
C PRO A 62 10.00 -8.14 -6.11
N PRO A 63 10.70 -6.99 -6.07
CA PRO A 63 10.07 -5.67 -6.07
C PRO A 63 9.16 -5.39 -7.27
N SER A 64 9.40 -6.08 -8.40
CA SER A 64 8.56 -6.01 -9.60
C SER A 64 7.11 -6.44 -9.37
N ASP A 65 6.85 -7.22 -8.32
CA ASP A 65 5.50 -7.67 -7.96
C ASP A 65 4.71 -6.61 -7.19
N VAL A 66 5.29 -5.42 -6.92
CA VAL A 66 4.61 -4.32 -6.22
C VAL A 66 3.29 -3.93 -6.87
N ASP A 67 3.24 -3.86 -8.19
CA ASP A 67 2.03 -3.44 -8.91
C ASP A 67 0.93 -4.51 -8.73
N ARG A 68 1.29 -5.79 -8.84
CA ARG A 68 0.36 -6.91 -8.58
C ARG A 68 -0.14 -6.90 -7.13
N LEU A 69 0.74 -6.67 -6.16
CA LEU A 69 0.37 -6.61 -4.75
C LEU A 69 -0.54 -5.40 -4.46
N ALA A 70 -0.22 -4.23 -5.02
CA ALA A 70 -1.02 -3.02 -4.88
C ALA A 70 -2.43 -3.19 -5.49
N GLU A 71 -2.53 -3.79 -6.67
CA GLU A 71 -3.81 -4.12 -7.32
C GLU A 71 -4.64 -5.10 -6.49
N ALA A 72 -4.01 -6.18 -6.00
CA ALA A 72 -4.68 -7.17 -5.16
C ALA A 72 -5.21 -6.55 -3.86
N LEU A 73 -4.41 -5.69 -3.22
CA LEU A 73 -4.78 -4.97 -2.02
C LEU A 73 -5.93 -3.99 -2.29
N ALA A 74 -5.83 -3.18 -3.35
CA ALA A 74 -6.89 -2.26 -3.75
C ALA A 74 -8.22 -2.98 -4.01
N ARG A 75 -8.17 -4.15 -4.67
CA ARG A 75 -9.35 -4.98 -4.93
C ARG A 75 -9.94 -5.54 -3.63
N ALA A 76 -9.09 -6.04 -2.72
CA ALA A 76 -9.53 -6.58 -1.44
C ALA A 76 -10.28 -5.54 -0.60
N PHE A 77 -9.81 -4.29 -0.62
CA PHE A 77 -10.37 -3.20 0.18
C PHE A 77 -11.35 -2.29 -0.61
N ARG A 78 -11.72 -2.67 -1.85
CA ARG A 78 -12.65 -1.94 -2.73
C ARG A 78 -12.32 -0.44 -2.86
N VAL A 79 -11.04 -0.15 -3.09
CA VAL A 79 -10.58 1.23 -3.28
C VAL A 79 -10.74 1.60 -4.76
N HIS A 80 -11.52 2.65 -5.04
CA HIS A 80 -11.88 3.05 -6.41
C HIS A 80 -11.15 4.34 -6.83
N LEU A 81 -10.64 4.35 -8.07
CA LEU A 81 -9.95 5.50 -8.70
C LEU A 81 -10.80 6.78 -8.75
N HIS A 82 -12.14 6.66 -8.77
CA HIS A 82 -13.05 7.81 -8.86
C HIS A 82 -13.17 8.61 -7.55
N ASP A 83 -12.55 8.17 -6.45
CA ASP A 83 -12.54 8.88 -5.16
C ASP A 83 -11.34 9.85 -5.01
N VAL A 84 -10.55 10.11 -6.08
CA VAL A 84 -9.18 10.66 -5.97
C VAL A 84 -9.01 12.01 -6.65
N ALA A 85 -8.36 12.96 -5.97
CA ALA A 85 -8.01 14.29 -6.50
C ALA A 85 -6.60 14.37 -7.13
N ALA A 86 -5.73 13.38 -6.92
CA ALA A 86 -4.32 13.40 -7.30
C ALA A 86 -3.83 12.05 -7.88
N TRP A 87 -4.51 11.55 -8.92
CA TRP A 87 -4.01 10.37 -9.66
C TRP A 87 -2.79 10.75 -10.51
N ASP A 88 -1.66 10.07 -10.29
CA ASP A 88 -0.45 10.20 -11.09
C ASP A 88 -0.14 8.85 -11.79
N PRO A 89 -0.16 8.78 -13.14
CA PRO A 89 0.19 7.58 -13.88
C PRO A 89 1.69 7.24 -13.89
N ARG A 90 2.57 8.18 -13.50
CA ARG A 90 4.04 7.99 -13.44
C ARG A 90 4.65 8.65 -12.19
N PRO A 91 4.27 8.19 -11.00
CA PRO A 91 4.72 8.79 -9.76
C PRO A 91 6.23 8.57 -9.54
N ASP A 92 6.89 9.59 -8.99
CA ASP A 92 8.35 9.65 -8.86
C ASP A 92 8.96 8.46 -8.09
N TRP A 93 8.20 7.81 -7.20
CA TRP A 93 8.66 6.62 -6.48
C TRP A 93 9.06 5.45 -7.39
N ARG A 94 8.57 5.38 -8.63
CA ARG A 94 9.01 4.36 -9.58
C ARG A 94 10.52 4.41 -9.81
N LYS A 95 11.13 5.59 -9.70
CA LYS A 95 12.60 5.77 -9.76
C LYS A 95 13.31 5.18 -8.53
N GLU A 96 12.62 5.01 -7.40
CA GLU A 96 13.17 4.47 -6.15
C GLU A 96 13.13 2.92 -6.11
N ILE A 97 12.40 2.26 -7.02
CA ILE A 97 12.33 0.79 -7.07
C ILE A 97 13.55 0.20 -7.77
N ASP A 98 13.94 0.81 -8.89
CA ASP A 98 15.07 0.39 -9.72
C ASP A 98 16.43 0.83 -9.15
N ALA A 99 16.42 1.62 -8.06
CA ALA A 99 17.60 2.07 -7.30
C ALA A 99 17.91 1.15 -6.10
#